data_AF-A0A9W6U8J8-F1
#
_entry.id   AF-A0A9W6U8J8-F1
#
_cell.length_a   1.000
_cell.length_b   1.000
_cell.length_c   1.000
_cell.angle_alpha   90.00
_cell.angle_beta   90.00
_cell.angle_gamma   90.00
#
_symmetry.space_group_name_H-M   'P 1'
#
loop_
_entity.id
_entity.type
_entity.pdbx_description
1 polymer ?
#
loop_
_entity_poly.entity_id
_entity_poly.type
_entity_poly.pdbx_seq_one_letter_code
_entity_poly.pdbx_strand_id
1 'polypeptide(L)'
;MFGGDAALPFSRHSDVLHGPVPADPTELQNLVAELKRRGNAAFQQKALEEAEVLYSRAITVNESDPLHNQHIFFANRSAARCSMGKAVLALEDADACVALDATYAKGFFRKAQALVKLNRFKEALAVLDEAKALEPSNKSVTTLYTKVQEMAKKEKEAPVAPAPKKVVTRVEVPQTGTPAPASTKTAAASSTVVDEDAEIVGHVRGYKKLADGRVTTFFNNELSEEAKQLIGDIAPKKVEDPNKVQIKCVDGGSAWNQGNTFEEKDMTSWAKGKLEKIVSGISAPLGSGEGVVTSLEVSNLKGDASIAVVRGAKRYIFDFTFTLACSLKQGDSTVAGELKFLDLSSDCGGDYDVEAVVPSRYQSEGGKALHAALNSSSSPFRQALAAQLAQFVEEYHTF
;
A
#
# COMPACT_ATOMS: atom_id res chain seq x y z
N MET A 1 -32.97 -17.83 -14.03
CA MET A 1 -33.15 -17.98 -12.58
C MET A 1 -31.89 -18.60 -12.00
N PHE A 2 -31.02 -17.79 -11.39
CA PHE A 2 -30.00 -18.26 -10.46
C PHE A 2 -30.31 -17.60 -9.13
N GLY A 3 -31.22 -18.23 -8.39
CA GLY A 3 -31.54 -17.88 -7.01
C GLY A 3 -30.59 -18.61 -6.07
N GLY A 4 -30.03 -17.86 -5.14
CA GLY A 4 -29.08 -18.35 -4.14
C GLY A 4 -28.36 -17.14 -3.56
N ASP A 5 -29.02 -16.50 -2.61
CA ASP A 5 -28.52 -15.39 -1.79
C ASP A 5 -27.37 -15.90 -0.92
N ALA A 6 -26.22 -16.15 -1.54
CA ALA A 6 -24.98 -16.42 -0.85
C ALA A 6 -24.44 -15.07 -0.37
N ALA A 7 -24.95 -14.62 0.77
CA ALA A 7 -24.39 -13.49 1.49
C ALA A 7 -22.88 -13.72 1.64
N LEU A 8 -22.10 -13.01 0.83
CA LEU A 8 -20.65 -13.04 0.93
C LEU A 8 -20.27 -12.56 2.35
N PRO A 9 -19.20 -13.09 2.96
CA PRO A 9 -18.92 -12.96 4.41
C PRO A 9 -18.43 -11.56 4.81
N PHE A 10 -18.77 -10.52 4.04
CA PHE A 10 -18.22 -9.18 4.16
C PHE A 10 -19.25 -8.25 4.83
N SER A 11 -19.60 -8.57 6.08
CA SER A 11 -20.60 -7.84 6.88
C SER A 11 -20.34 -6.33 6.96
N ARG A 12 -19.08 -5.91 6.84
CA ARG A 12 -18.60 -4.51 6.90
C ARG A 12 -18.97 -3.63 5.68
N HIS A 13 -19.47 -4.22 4.60
CA HIS A 13 -19.82 -3.49 3.36
C HIS A 13 -21.28 -3.74 2.91
N SER A 14 -22.10 -4.28 3.81
CA SER A 14 -23.48 -4.67 3.51
C SER A 14 -24.36 -3.50 3.06
N ASP A 15 -24.11 -2.31 3.60
CA ASP A 15 -24.77 -1.04 3.25
C ASP A 15 -24.60 -0.66 1.77
N VAL A 16 -23.37 -0.76 1.24
CA VAL A 16 -23.07 -0.38 -0.16
C VAL A 16 -23.31 -1.53 -1.15
N LEU A 17 -23.25 -2.78 -0.68
CA LEU A 17 -23.45 -3.96 -1.53
C LEU A 17 -24.93 -4.33 -1.71
N HIS A 18 -25.74 -4.22 -0.65
CA HIS A 18 -27.15 -4.62 -0.66
C HIS A 18 -28.14 -3.43 -0.64
N GLY A 19 -27.64 -2.20 -0.52
CA GLY A 19 -28.48 -1.01 -0.59
C GLY A 19 -29.18 -0.83 -1.94
N PRO A 20 -30.36 -0.17 -1.96
CA PRO A 20 -31.05 0.18 -3.20
C PRO A 20 -30.18 1.13 -4.03
N VAL A 21 -30.26 1.01 -5.36
CA VAL A 21 -29.56 1.93 -6.26
C VAL A 21 -30.32 3.26 -6.27
N PRO A 22 -29.72 4.38 -5.85
CA PRO A 22 -30.38 5.68 -5.88
C PRO A 22 -30.75 6.08 -7.31
N ALA A 23 -31.93 6.69 -7.48
CA ALA A 23 -32.37 7.21 -8.78
C ALA A 23 -31.83 8.63 -9.06
N ASP A 24 -31.40 9.35 -8.02
CA ASP A 24 -30.80 10.68 -8.16
C ASP A 24 -29.35 10.58 -8.65
N PRO A 25 -28.95 11.32 -9.72
CA PRO A 25 -27.59 11.28 -10.26
C PRO A 25 -26.50 11.67 -9.25
N THR A 26 -26.79 12.56 -8.29
CA THR A 26 -25.81 13.02 -7.30
C THR A 26 -25.57 11.93 -6.26
N GLU A 27 -26.64 11.32 -5.76
CA GLU A 27 -26.54 10.18 -4.83
C GLU A 27 -25.89 8.96 -5.48
N LEU A 28 -26.15 8.73 -6.76
CA LEU A 28 -25.50 7.68 -7.56
C LEU A 28 -23.98 7.90 -7.63
N GLN A 29 -23.54 9.12 -7.92
CA GLN A 29 -22.11 9.48 -7.93
C GLN A 29 -21.47 9.28 -6.56
N ASN A 30 -22.15 9.66 -5.48
CA ASN A 30 -21.68 9.44 -4.11
C ASN A 30 -21.52 7.96 -3.78
N LEU A 31 -22.48 7.12 -4.17
CA LEU A 31 -22.40 5.67 -3.99
C LEU A 31 -21.23 5.06 -4.78
N VAL A 32 -21.05 5.46 -6.04
CA VAL A 32 -19.95 5.00 -6.90
C VAL A 32 -18.59 5.45 -6.34
N ALA A 33 -18.49 6.68 -5.84
CA ALA A 33 -17.30 7.19 -5.18
C ALA A 33 -16.98 6.42 -3.88
N GLU A 34 -18.00 6.09 -3.10
CA GLU A 34 -17.83 5.33 -1.86
C GLU A 34 -17.42 3.87 -2.13
N LEU A 35 -18.03 3.22 -3.13
CA LEU A 35 -17.61 1.89 -3.60
C LEU A 35 -16.15 1.89 -4.09
N LYS A 36 -15.73 2.95 -4.80
CA LYS A 36 -14.33 3.16 -5.21
C LYS A 36 -13.41 3.27 -4.00
N ARG A 37 -13.78 4.10 -3.01
CA ARG A 37 -13.00 4.35 -1.80
C ARG A 37 -12.80 3.06 -1.00
N ARG A 38 -13.89 2.34 -0.72
CA ARG A 38 -13.85 1.06 0.01
C ARG A 38 -13.12 -0.03 -0.77
N GLY A 39 -13.34 -0.13 -2.08
CA GLY A 39 -12.64 -1.10 -2.92
C GLY A 39 -11.13 -0.87 -2.93
N ASN A 40 -10.68 0.40 -2.99
CA ASN A 40 -9.27 0.74 -2.91
C ASN A 40 -8.68 0.44 -1.52
N ALA A 41 -9.42 0.71 -0.44
CA ALA A 41 -9.01 0.37 0.92
C ALA A 41 -8.85 -1.15 1.09
N ALA A 42 -9.82 -1.94 0.63
CA ALA A 42 -9.76 -3.40 0.65
C ALA A 42 -8.57 -3.93 -0.16
N PHE A 43 -8.31 -3.36 -1.35
CA PHE A 43 -7.15 -3.72 -2.17
C PHE A 43 -5.82 -3.41 -1.46
N GLN A 44 -5.71 -2.26 -0.78
CA GLN A 44 -4.52 -1.90 0.00
C GLN A 44 -4.31 -2.82 1.21
N GLN A 45 -5.40 -3.25 1.86
CA GLN A 45 -5.39 -4.23 2.95
C GLN A 45 -5.12 -5.68 2.47
N LYS A 46 -4.92 -5.89 1.16
CA LYS A 46 -4.78 -7.21 0.51
C LYS A 46 -6.01 -8.11 0.63
N ALA A 47 -7.18 -7.56 0.98
CA ALA A 47 -8.47 -8.24 0.91
C ALA A 47 -8.98 -8.20 -0.54
N LEU A 48 -8.41 -9.03 -1.41
CA LEU A 48 -8.58 -8.95 -2.86
C LEU A 48 -9.99 -9.39 -3.31
N GLU A 49 -10.58 -10.35 -2.63
CA GLU A 49 -11.94 -10.85 -2.86
C GLU A 49 -12.98 -9.78 -2.51
N GLU A 50 -12.78 -9.06 -1.39
CA GLU A 50 -13.62 -7.92 -1.00
C GLU A 50 -13.56 -6.80 -2.05
N ALA A 51 -12.36 -6.46 -2.49
CA ALA A 51 -12.14 -5.46 -3.52
C ALA A 51 -12.83 -5.84 -4.84
N GLU A 52 -12.75 -7.11 -5.27
CA GLU A 52 -13.41 -7.60 -6.49
C GLU A 52 -14.93 -7.40 -6.43
N VAL A 53 -15.56 -7.70 -5.28
CA VAL A 53 -17.01 -7.57 -5.09
C VAL A 53 -17.43 -6.11 -5.12
N LEU A 54 -16.70 -5.23 -4.42
CA LEU A 54 -16.96 -3.79 -4.39
C LEU A 54 -16.83 -3.14 -5.77
N TYR A 55 -15.79 -3.46 -6.53
CA TYR A 55 -15.63 -2.97 -7.90
C TYR A 55 -16.70 -3.52 -8.84
N SER A 56 -17.12 -4.78 -8.65
CA SER A 56 -18.20 -5.36 -9.46
C SER A 56 -19.53 -4.66 -9.20
N ARG A 57 -19.84 -4.34 -7.93
CA ARG A 57 -21.01 -3.53 -7.59
C ARG A 57 -20.94 -2.14 -8.22
N ALA A 58 -19.77 -1.49 -8.18
CA ALA A 58 -19.59 -0.19 -8.81
C ALA A 58 -19.84 -0.23 -10.33
N ILE A 59 -19.40 -1.29 -11.01
CA ILE A 59 -19.64 -1.48 -12.44
C ILE A 59 -21.13 -1.62 -12.72
N THR A 60 -21.85 -2.47 -11.98
CA THR A 60 -23.29 -2.69 -12.16
C THR A 60 -24.12 -1.45 -11.86
N VAL A 61 -23.76 -0.68 -10.83
CA VAL A 61 -24.45 0.58 -10.48
C VAL A 61 -24.24 1.64 -11.57
N ASN A 62 -23.07 1.62 -12.24
CA ASN A 62 -22.69 2.56 -13.27
C ASN A 62 -23.09 2.12 -14.70
N GLU A 63 -23.90 1.06 -14.87
CA GLU A 63 -24.41 0.62 -16.18
C GLU A 63 -25.47 1.58 -16.75
N SER A 64 -26.17 2.32 -15.89
CA SER A 64 -27.31 3.17 -16.26
C SER A 64 -26.94 4.56 -16.77
N ASP A 65 -25.75 5.07 -16.42
CA ASP A 65 -25.23 6.37 -16.86
C ASP A 65 -23.77 6.21 -17.31
N PRO A 66 -23.50 6.07 -18.63
CA PRO A 66 -22.17 5.79 -19.18
C PRO A 66 -21.12 6.90 -18.97
N LEU A 67 -21.46 8.01 -18.33
CA LEU A 67 -20.66 9.24 -18.48
C LEU A 67 -19.41 9.36 -17.61
N HIS A 68 -19.17 8.54 -16.58
CA HIS A 68 -17.99 8.75 -15.74
C HIS A 68 -17.26 7.47 -15.31
N ASN A 69 -16.03 7.30 -15.82
CA ASN A 69 -14.96 6.53 -15.20
C ASN A 69 -15.17 5.01 -15.03
N GLN A 70 -16.09 4.40 -15.77
CA GLN A 70 -16.32 2.95 -15.70
C GLN A 70 -15.05 2.13 -16.02
N HIS A 71 -14.25 2.61 -16.98
CA HIS A 71 -12.94 2.03 -17.33
C HIS A 71 -11.99 1.94 -16.11
N ILE A 72 -12.09 2.85 -15.13
CA ILE A 72 -11.27 2.82 -13.91
C ILE A 72 -11.63 1.61 -13.04
N PHE A 73 -12.93 1.30 -12.91
CA PHE A 73 -13.37 0.15 -12.11
C PHE A 73 -12.95 -1.18 -12.75
N PHE A 74 -13.03 -1.28 -14.08
CA PHE A 74 -12.49 -2.43 -14.81
C PHE A 74 -10.97 -2.56 -14.62
N ALA A 75 -10.21 -1.47 -14.69
CA ALA A 75 -8.77 -1.50 -14.44
C ALA A 75 -8.42 -1.92 -13.01
N ASN A 76 -9.16 -1.44 -12.01
CA ASN A 76 -8.93 -1.78 -10.60
C ASN A 76 -9.34 -3.23 -10.28
N ARG A 77 -10.47 -3.70 -10.84
CA ARG A 77 -10.89 -5.11 -10.72
C ARG A 77 -9.92 -6.06 -11.42
N SER A 78 -9.42 -5.69 -12.60
CA SER A 78 -8.34 -6.41 -13.30
C SER A 78 -7.10 -6.56 -12.42
N ALA A 79 -6.68 -5.49 -11.73
CA ALA A 79 -5.55 -5.54 -10.81
C ALA A 79 -5.79 -6.50 -9.63
N ALA A 80 -6.99 -6.48 -9.03
CA ALA A 80 -7.38 -7.41 -7.95
C ALA A 80 -7.33 -8.86 -8.43
N ARG A 81 -7.93 -9.15 -9.59
CA ARG A 81 -7.95 -10.49 -10.20
C ARG A 81 -6.56 -11.00 -10.59
N CYS A 82 -5.70 -10.13 -11.11
CA CYS A 82 -4.30 -10.45 -11.39
C CYS A 82 -3.54 -10.85 -10.11
N SER A 83 -3.78 -10.15 -9.00
CA SER A 83 -3.17 -10.45 -7.70
C SER A 83 -3.68 -11.77 -7.09
N MET A 84 -4.95 -12.14 -7.35
CA MET A 84 -5.52 -13.44 -6.97
C MET A 84 -5.09 -14.60 -7.87
N GLY A 85 -4.34 -14.35 -8.95
CA GLY A 85 -3.98 -15.37 -9.94
C GLY A 85 -5.08 -15.71 -10.95
N LYS A 86 -6.22 -15.01 -10.92
CA LYS A 86 -7.33 -15.15 -11.89
C LYS A 86 -7.00 -14.39 -13.19
N ALA A 87 -5.90 -14.76 -13.85
CA ALA A 87 -5.30 -13.99 -14.95
C ALA A 87 -6.18 -13.88 -16.21
N VAL A 88 -7.03 -14.89 -16.50
CA VAL A 88 -7.96 -14.85 -17.64
C VAL A 88 -9.04 -13.78 -17.42
N LEU A 89 -9.69 -13.79 -16.26
CA LEU A 89 -10.71 -12.78 -15.91
C LEU A 89 -10.12 -11.37 -15.79
N ALA A 90 -8.85 -11.27 -15.37
CA ALA A 90 -8.14 -10.00 -15.35
C ALA A 90 -7.89 -9.45 -16.75
N LEU A 91 -7.65 -10.32 -17.74
CA LEU A 91 -7.49 -9.93 -19.14
C LEU A 91 -8.80 -9.42 -19.73
N GLU A 92 -9.91 -10.13 -19.50
CA GLU A 92 -11.25 -9.71 -19.94
C GLU A 92 -11.63 -8.32 -19.40
N ASP A 93 -11.37 -8.06 -18.11
CA ASP A 93 -11.58 -6.74 -17.51
C ASP A 93 -10.67 -5.66 -18.13
N ALA A 94 -9.42 -5.98 -18.41
CA ALA A 94 -8.50 -5.03 -19.00
C ALA A 94 -8.86 -4.72 -20.47
N ASP A 95 -9.38 -5.71 -21.21
CA ASP A 95 -9.92 -5.51 -22.55
C ASP A 95 -11.18 -4.64 -22.53
N ALA A 96 -12.10 -4.88 -21.60
CA ALA A 96 -13.27 -4.02 -21.39
C ALA A 96 -12.86 -2.58 -21.03
N CYS A 97 -11.83 -2.41 -20.19
CA CYS A 97 -11.28 -1.11 -19.83
C CYS A 97 -10.78 -0.33 -21.07
N VAL A 98 -9.96 -0.97 -21.91
CA VAL A 98 -9.40 -0.35 -23.12
C VAL A 98 -10.48 -0.08 -24.17
N ALA A 99 -11.49 -0.94 -24.28
CA ALA A 99 -12.63 -0.73 -25.17
C ALA A 99 -13.48 0.49 -24.77
N LEU A 100 -13.57 0.77 -23.47
CA LEU A 100 -14.29 1.94 -22.94
C LEU A 100 -13.48 3.23 -23.05
N ASP A 101 -12.17 3.19 -22.80
CA ASP A 101 -11.29 4.35 -22.94
C ASP A 101 -9.91 3.94 -23.50
N ALA A 102 -9.74 4.16 -24.80
CA ALA A 102 -8.50 3.89 -25.51
C ALA A 102 -7.37 4.90 -25.21
N THR A 103 -7.66 5.99 -24.48
CA THR A 103 -6.65 6.97 -24.04
C THR A 103 -6.08 6.63 -22.66
N TYR A 104 -6.70 5.69 -21.94
CA TYR A 104 -6.31 5.32 -20.59
C TYR A 104 -5.10 4.37 -20.57
N ALA A 105 -3.88 4.94 -20.56
CA ALA A 105 -2.61 4.18 -20.57
C ALA A 105 -2.50 3.12 -19.45
N LYS A 106 -3.11 3.37 -18.28
CA LYS A 106 -3.17 2.40 -17.17
C LYS A 106 -3.95 1.14 -17.54
N GLY A 107 -4.97 1.22 -18.40
CA GLY A 107 -5.73 0.07 -18.90
C GLY A 107 -4.84 -0.88 -19.71
N PHE A 108 -4.08 -0.34 -20.65
CA PHE A 108 -3.07 -1.11 -21.41
C PHE A 108 -2.00 -1.73 -20.50
N PHE A 109 -1.56 -0.99 -19.47
CA PHE A 109 -0.64 -1.54 -18.48
C PHE A 109 -1.24 -2.74 -17.72
N ARG A 110 -2.51 -2.67 -17.29
CA ARG A 110 -3.20 -3.81 -16.65
C ARG A 110 -3.35 -5.01 -17.59
N LYS A 111 -3.69 -4.76 -18.86
CA LYS A 111 -3.78 -5.78 -19.91
C LYS A 111 -2.44 -6.50 -20.10
N ALA A 112 -1.34 -5.76 -20.18
CA ALA A 112 -0.01 -6.33 -20.25
C ALA A 112 0.34 -7.17 -19.01
N GLN A 113 -0.01 -6.72 -17.80
CA GLN A 113 0.20 -7.49 -16.57
C GLN A 113 -0.54 -8.84 -16.60
N ALA A 114 -1.79 -8.85 -17.07
CA ALA A 114 -2.58 -10.07 -17.23
C ALA A 114 -1.98 -11.02 -18.27
N LEU A 115 -1.56 -10.52 -19.43
CA LEU A 115 -0.91 -11.31 -20.47
C LEU A 115 0.41 -11.94 -20.00
N VAL A 116 1.20 -11.21 -19.20
CA VAL A 116 2.42 -11.73 -18.58
C VAL A 116 2.12 -12.88 -17.63
N LYS A 117 1.05 -12.77 -16.82
CA LYS A 117 0.59 -13.87 -15.95
C LYS A 117 0.11 -15.10 -16.72
N LEU A 118 -0.33 -14.91 -17.96
CA LEU A 118 -0.73 -15.98 -18.89
C LEU A 118 0.42 -16.50 -19.75
N ASN A 119 1.67 -16.05 -19.55
CA ASN A 119 2.83 -16.35 -20.38
C ASN A 119 2.69 -15.96 -21.87
N ARG A 120 1.80 -15.01 -22.18
CA ARG A 120 1.58 -14.51 -23.55
C ARG A 120 2.46 -13.29 -23.82
N PHE A 121 3.79 -13.49 -23.77
CA PHE A 121 4.74 -12.37 -23.75
C PHE A 121 4.79 -11.55 -25.04
N LYS A 122 4.60 -12.18 -26.21
CA LYS A 122 4.59 -11.48 -27.51
C LYS A 122 3.46 -10.45 -27.58
N GLU A 123 2.28 -10.82 -27.13
CA GLU A 123 1.11 -9.94 -27.09
C GLU A 123 1.25 -8.88 -26.01
N ALA A 124 1.84 -9.23 -24.86
CA ALA A 124 2.14 -8.27 -23.81
C ALA A 124 3.07 -7.14 -24.29
N LEU A 125 4.07 -7.45 -25.13
CA LEU A 125 4.97 -6.44 -25.70
C LEU A 125 4.24 -5.49 -26.65
N ALA A 126 3.38 -6.00 -27.53
CA ALA A 126 2.59 -5.16 -28.44
C ALA A 126 1.70 -4.17 -27.66
N VAL A 127 1.01 -4.66 -26.62
CA VAL A 127 0.17 -3.82 -25.75
C VAL A 127 1.00 -2.79 -24.97
N LEU A 128 2.23 -3.13 -24.56
CA LEU A 128 3.11 -2.19 -23.88
C LEU A 128 3.69 -1.13 -24.83
N ASP A 129 3.89 -1.46 -26.11
CA ASP A 129 4.27 -0.47 -27.14
C ASP A 129 3.14 0.55 -27.33
N GLU A 130 1.88 0.12 -27.35
CA GLU A 130 0.71 1.01 -27.35
C GLU A 130 0.65 1.87 -26.08
N ALA A 131 0.84 1.27 -24.89
CA ALA A 131 0.89 2.02 -23.63
C ALA A 131 2.00 3.07 -23.60
N LYS A 132 3.16 2.77 -24.20
CA LYS A 132 4.31 3.67 -24.30
C LYS A 132 4.08 4.79 -25.31
N ALA A 133 3.31 4.55 -26.37
CA ALA A 133 2.90 5.60 -27.30
C ALA A 133 1.97 6.63 -26.63
N LEU A 134 1.09 6.17 -25.73
CA LEU A 134 0.20 7.04 -24.94
C LEU A 134 0.95 7.81 -23.83
N GLU A 135 1.79 7.13 -23.05
CA GLU A 135 2.58 7.76 -21.97
C GLU A 135 4.08 7.39 -22.04
N PRO A 136 4.89 8.07 -22.87
CA PRO A 136 6.31 7.75 -23.04
C PRO A 136 7.16 7.95 -21.76
N SER A 137 6.71 8.82 -20.85
CA SER A 137 7.42 9.17 -19.60
C SER A 137 7.17 8.17 -18.46
N ASN A 138 6.24 7.21 -18.64
CA ASN A 138 5.85 6.31 -17.55
C ASN A 138 6.91 5.23 -17.28
N LYS A 139 7.67 5.43 -16.19
CA LYS A 139 8.73 4.50 -15.75
C LYS A 139 8.22 3.07 -15.45
N SER A 140 6.96 2.93 -15.04
CA SER A 140 6.37 1.62 -14.71
C SER A 140 6.17 0.78 -15.97
N VAL A 141 5.70 1.41 -17.06
CA VAL A 141 5.53 0.77 -18.38
C VAL A 141 6.89 0.35 -18.93
N THR A 142 7.89 1.23 -18.85
CA THR A 142 9.25 0.94 -19.33
C THR A 142 9.90 -0.23 -18.56
N THR A 143 9.78 -0.24 -17.22
CA THR A 143 10.28 -1.34 -16.39
C THR A 143 9.58 -2.67 -16.68
N LEU A 144 8.25 -2.64 -16.90
CA LEU A 144 7.53 -3.85 -17.27
C LEU A 144 7.94 -4.33 -18.66
N TYR A 145 8.12 -3.42 -19.62
CA TYR A 145 8.57 -3.74 -20.97
C TYR A 145 9.91 -4.47 -21.00
N THR A 146 10.94 -3.94 -20.33
CA THR A 146 12.25 -4.60 -20.24
C THR A 146 12.15 -5.98 -19.60
N LYS A 147 11.38 -6.10 -18.51
CA LYS A 147 11.15 -7.38 -17.83
C LYS A 147 10.49 -8.41 -18.76
N VAL A 148 9.47 -8.00 -19.53
CA VAL A 148 8.78 -8.89 -20.47
C VAL A 148 9.69 -9.28 -21.62
N GLN A 149 10.54 -8.37 -22.12
CA GLN A 149 11.54 -8.71 -23.13
C GLN A 149 12.54 -9.76 -22.63
N GLU A 150 13.03 -9.64 -21.39
CA GLU A 150 13.89 -10.65 -20.78
C GLU A 150 13.18 -12.00 -20.61
N MET A 151 11.93 -11.98 -20.15
CA MET A 151 11.12 -13.21 -20.01
C MET A 151 10.87 -13.88 -21.37
N ALA A 152 10.57 -13.11 -22.41
CA ALA A 152 10.38 -13.60 -23.77
C ALA A 152 11.68 -14.14 -24.41
N LYS A 153 12.85 -13.59 -24.04
CA LYS A 153 14.16 -14.14 -24.47
C LYS A 153 14.45 -15.46 -23.77
N LYS A 154 14.26 -15.52 -22.45
CA LYS A 154 14.42 -16.75 -21.65
C LYS A 154 13.51 -17.88 -22.11
N GLU A 155 12.28 -17.57 -22.51
CA GLU A 155 11.35 -18.56 -23.08
C GLU A 155 11.84 -19.13 -24.43
N LYS A 156 12.49 -18.30 -25.27
CA LYS A 156 13.09 -18.74 -26.53
C LYS A 156 14.39 -19.52 -26.36
N GLU A 157 15.14 -19.22 -25.30
CA GLU A 157 16.42 -19.87 -24.96
C GLU A 157 16.24 -21.16 -24.14
N ALA A 158 15.08 -21.34 -23.51
CA ALA A 158 14.72 -22.61 -22.89
C ALA A 158 14.67 -23.70 -23.97
N PRO A 159 15.42 -24.82 -23.82
CA PRO A 159 15.43 -25.87 -24.82
C PRO A 159 14.01 -26.41 -24.98
N VAL A 160 13.52 -26.37 -26.21
CA VAL A 160 12.24 -26.98 -26.60
C VAL A 160 12.35 -28.47 -26.30
N ALA A 161 11.86 -28.90 -25.14
CA ALA A 161 11.65 -30.31 -24.87
C ALA A 161 10.74 -30.84 -25.99
N PRO A 162 11.13 -31.94 -26.68
CA PRO A 162 10.37 -32.42 -27.82
C PRO A 162 8.95 -32.77 -27.38
N ALA A 163 7.96 -32.18 -28.06
CA ALA A 163 6.55 -32.39 -27.80
C ALA A 163 6.23 -33.91 -27.81
N PRO A 164 5.51 -34.43 -26.82
CA PRO A 164 5.09 -35.83 -26.86
C PRO A 164 4.16 -36.02 -28.05
N LYS A 165 4.59 -36.86 -29.01
CA LYS A 165 3.74 -37.31 -30.11
C LYS A 165 2.49 -37.94 -29.51
N LYS A 166 1.31 -37.48 -29.91
CA LYS A 166 0.02 -38.13 -29.61
C LYS A 166 0.08 -39.57 -30.15
N VAL A 167 0.38 -40.53 -29.29
CA VAL A 167 0.20 -41.95 -29.59
C VAL A 167 -1.28 -42.24 -29.50
N VAL A 168 -1.88 -42.57 -30.63
CA VAL A 168 -3.25 -43.06 -30.72
C VAL A 168 -3.30 -44.42 -30.04
N THR A 169 -3.92 -44.49 -28.87
CA THR A 169 -4.17 -45.74 -28.15
C THR A 169 -5.26 -46.52 -28.88
N ARG A 170 -4.88 -47.57 -29.61
CA ARG A 170 -5.80 -48.66 -29.96
C ARG A 170 -5.78 -49.65 -28.80
N VAL A 171 -6.92 -49.81 -28.14
CA VAL A 171 -7.13 -50.75 -27.04
C VAL A 171 -7.34 -52.15 -27.63
N GLU A 172 -6.45 -53.08 -27.31
CA GLU A 172 -6.72 -54.53 -27.35
C GLU A 172 -6.34 -55.12 -25.98
N VAL A 173 -7.27 -55.94 -25.47
CA VAL A 173 -7.41 -56.49 -24.10
C VAL A 173 -6.61 -57.81 -23.96
N PRO A 174 -6.22 -58.24 -22.74
CA PRO A 174 -4.91 -58.85 -22.44
C PRO A 174 -4.93 -60.38 -22.26
N GLN A 175 -3.74 -61.00 -22.26
CA GLN A 175 -3.52 -62.32 -21.64
C GLN A 175 -2.22 -62.36 -20.81
N THR A 176 -2.45 -62.48 -19.49
CA THR A 176 -1.80 -63.29 -18.44
C THR A 176 -0.40 -63.90 -18.64
N GLY A 177 0.48 -63.66 -17.66
CA GLY A 177 1.63 -64.52 -17.31
C GLY A 177 2.67 -63.87 -16.39
N THR A 178 2.63 -64.18 -15.08
CA THR A 178 3.63 -63.88 -14.00
C THR A 178 4.79 -64.92 -13.99
N PRO A 179 5.83 -64.89 -13.11
CA PRO A 179 6.68 -63.78 -12.60
C PRO A 179 8.23 -64.08 -12.50
N ALA A 180 9.06 -63.02 -12.40
CA ALA A 180 10.37 -62.85 -11.66
C ALA A 180 11.65 -63.69 -12.03
N PRO A 181 12.89 -63.37 -11.55
CA PRO A 181 13.52 -62.12 -11.02
C PRO A 181 14.97 -61.79 -11.54
N ALA A 182 15.49 -60.63 -11.08
CA ALA A 182 16.89 -60.28 -10.74
C ALA A 182 17.96 -59.94 -11.82
N SER A 183 18.48 -58.70 -11.80
CA SER A 183 19.76 -58.34 -11.13
C SER A 183 20.46 -57.09 -11.73
N THR A 184 20.76 -56.13 -10.84
CA THR A 184 21.96 -55.25 -10.77
C THR A 184 22.61 -54.70 -12.04
N LYS A 185 22.75 -53.36 -12.15
CA LYS A 185 23.97 -52.61 -11.74
C LYS A 185 23.83 -51.10 -11.99
N THR A 186 24.36 -50.38 -11.01
CA THR A 186 24.71 -48.96 -10.92
C THR A 186 25.69 -48.49 -11.99
N ALA A 187 25.59 -47.23 -12.43
CA ALA A 187 26.69 -46.24 -12.39
C ALA A 187 26.22 -44.88 -12.95
N ALA A 188 26.77 -43.83 -12.34
CA ALA A 188 26.30 -42.47 -12.38
C ALA A 188 27.12 -41.56 -13.32
N ALA A 189 26.49 -40.43 -13.60
CA ALA A 189 26.98 -39.12 -14.06
C ALA A 189 28.49 -38.83 -13.94
N SER A 190 29.06 -38.29 -15.02
CA SER A 190 30.35 -37.59 -15.04
C SER A 190 30.14 -36.08 -14.86
N SER A 191 30.59 -35.54 -13.73
CA SER A 191 30.83 -34.11 -13.52
C SER A 191 32.27 -33.78 -13.88
N THR A 192 32.47 -32.77 -14.73
CA THR A 192 33.77 -32.12 -14.96
C THR A 192 34.07 -31.16 -13.81
N VAL A 193 34.98 -31.57 -12.92
CA VAL A 193 35.68 -30.71 -11.98
C VAL A 193 37.07 -30.47 -12.55
N VAL A 194 37.46 -29.20 -12.69
CA VAL A 194 38.82 -28.81 -13.07
C VAL A 194 39.58 -28.64 -11.76
N ASP A 195 40.52 -29.56 -11.52
CA ASP A 195 41.50 -29.51 -10.44
C ASP A 195 42.66 -28.59 -10.85
N GLU A 196 42.84 -27.47 -10.14
CA GLU A 196 44.12 -26.76 -10.02
C GLU A 196 44.24 -26.21 -8.59
N ASP A 197 44.44 -27.09 -7.60
CA ASP A 197 44.71 -26.71 -6.21
C ASP A 197 45.84 -27.59 -5.61
N ALA A 198 47.08 -27.35 -6.05
CA ALA A 198 48.27 -28.06 -5.53
C ALA A 198 49.43 -27.17 -5.07
N GLU A 199 49.25 -25.85 -4.88
CA GLU A 199 50.34 -24.99 -4.37
C GLU A 199 49.94 -23.88 -3.36
N ILE A 200 48.81 -23.99 -2.66
CA ILE A 200 48.43 -22.99 -1.63
C ILE A 200 48.38 -23.60 -0.23
N VAL A 201 49.50 -24.16 0.24
CA VAL A 201 49.68 -24.44 1.67
C VAL A 201 51.12 -24.12 2.06
N GLY A 202 51.42 -22.86 2.38
CA GLY A 202 52.72 -22.53 3.00
C GLY A 202 53.08 -21.06 3.24
N HIS A 203 52.51 -20.08 2.53
CA HIS A 203 53.04 -18.69 2.57
C HIS A 203 51.99 -17.59 2.77
N VAL A 204 50.95 -17.81 3.57
CA VAL A 204 49.92 -16.78 3.85
C VAL A 204 50.31 -15.82 4.98
N ARG A 205 51.61 -15.60 5.19
CA ARG A 205 52.11 -14.52 6.04
C ARG A 205 53.46 -14.03 5.52
N GLY A 206 53.42 -12.95 4.76
CA GLY A 206 54.61 -12.32 4.20
C GLY A 206 54.28 -11.00 3.56
N TYR A 207 55.29 -10.17 3.36
CA TYR A 207 55.16 -8.97 2.55
C TYR A 207 55.67 -9.27 1.14
N LYS A 208 55.00 -8.73 0.13
CA LYS A 208 55.42 -8.78 -1.27
C LYS A 208 56.23 -7.53 -1.60
N LYS A 209 57.34 -7.70 -2.31
CA LYS A 209 58.10 -6.57 -2.88
C LYS A 209 57.51 -6.19 -4.24
N LEU A 210 57.14 -4.92 -4.40
CA LEU A 210 56.75 -4.34 -5.67
C LEU A 210 57.98 -4.20 -6.59
N ALA A 211 57.74 -4.03 -7.89
CA ALA A 211 58.79 -3.76 -8.87
C ALA A 211 59.63 -2.51 -8.53
N ASP A 212 59.06 -1.57 -7.77
CA ASP A 212 59.70 -0.34 -7.28
C ASP A 212 60.46 -0.54 -5.95
N GLY A 213 60.69 -1.79 -5.53
CA GLY A 213 61.47 -2.16 -4.33
C GLY A 213 60.75 -1.98 -2.99
N ARG A 214 59.54 -1.39 -2.97
CA ARG A 214 58.72 -1.22 -1.75
C ARG A 214 58.07 -2.53 -1.32
N VAL A 215 57.93 -2.71 -0.01
CA VAL A 215 57.41 -3.93 0.62
C VAL A 215 55.97 -3.67 1.08
N THR A 216 54.97 -4.37 0.53
CA THR A 216 53.55 -4.23 0.94
C THR A 216 52.95 -5.58 1.33
N THR A 217 51.81 -5.58 1.99
CA THR A 217 51.06 -6.81 2.31
C THR A 217 50.54 -7.47 1.02
N PHE A 218 50.38 -8.80 1.03
CA PHE A 218 49.84 -9.56 -0.12
C PHE A 218 48.41 -9.16 -0.54
N PHE A 219 47.67 -8.46 0.33
CA PHE A 219 46.31 -7.96 0.06
C PHE A 219 46.30 -6.61 -0.68
N ASN A 220 47.45 -6.04 -1.02
CA ASN A 220 47.52 -4.79 -1.74
C ASN A 220 47.38 -5.06 -3.25
N ASN A 221 46.26 -4.61 -3.85
CA ASN A 221 46.04 -4.72 -5.28
C ASN A 221 46.59 -3.47 -5.98
N GLU A 222 47.56 -3.65 -6.88
CA GLU A 222 48.04 -2.55 -7.71
C GLU A 222 47.01 -2.24 -8.80
N LEU A 223 46.46 -1.02 -8.80
CA LEU A 223 45.56 -0.58 -9.85
C LEU A 223 46.26 -0.61 -11.20
N SER A 224 45.65 -1.26 -12.19
CA SER A 224 46.12 -1.25 -13.57
C SER A 224 46.12 0.18 -14.14
N GLU A 225 46.95 0.45 -15.15
CA GLU A 225 46.99 1.76 -15.81
C GLU A 225 45.63 2.14 -16.41
N GLU A 226 44.86 1.16 -16.88
CA GLU A 226 43.48 1.34 -17.34
C GLU A 226 42.54 1.76 -16.19
N ALA A 227 42.68 1.14 -15.00
CA ALA A 227 41.90 1.50 -13.82
C ALA A 227 42.27 2.90 -13.29
N LYS A 228 43.55 3.27 -13.34
CA LYS A 228 44.02 4.63 -13.00
C LYS A 228 43.44 5.66 -13.97
N GLN A 229 43.39 5.36 -15.27
CA GLN A 229 42.78 6.22 -16.27
C GLN A 229 41.27 6.36 -16.08
N LEU A 230 40.57 5.29 -15.67
CA LEU A 230 39.13 5.32 -15.38
C LEU A 230 38.79 6.16 -14.14
N ILE A 231 39.62 6.07 -13.09
CA ILE A 231 39.46 6.86 -11.85
C ILE A 231 39.70 8.35 -12.14
N GLY A 232 40.64 8.66 -13.04
CA GLY A 232 40.98 10.03 -13.42
C GLY A 232 41.51 10.86 -12.25
N ASP A 233 41.36 12.18 -12.34
CA ASP A 233 41.74 13.10 -11.26
C ASP A 233 40.58 13.27 -10.26
N ILE A 234 40.66 12.51 -9.18
CA ILE A 234 39.75 12.56 -8.02
C ILE A 234 40.11 13.68 -7.03
N ALA A 235 41.10 14.53 -7.34
CA ALA A 235 41.42 15.67 -6.49
C ALA A 235 40.18 16.58 -6.35
N PRO A 236 39.85 17.03 -5.13
CA PRO A 236 38.74 17.95 -4.90
C PRO A 236 38.94 19.22 -5.74
N LYS A 237 38.06 19.46 -6.70
CA LYS A 237 38.09 20.68 -7.52
C LYS A 237 37.41 21.82 -6.78
N LYS A 238 38.01 23.00 -6.82
CA LYS A 238 37.44 24.22 -6.23
C LYS A 238 36.14 24.56 -6.95
N VAL A 239 35.05 24.75 -6.21
CA VAL A 239 33.76 25.15 -6.75
C VAL A 239 33.86 26.61 -7.24
N GLU A 240 33.64 26.84 -8.53
CA GLU A 240 33.76 28.18 -9.12
C GLU A 240 32.56 29.08 -8.85
N ASP A 241 31.39 28.50 -8.58
CA ASP A 241 30.16 29.25 -8.32
C ASP A 241 29.36 28.62 -7.17
N PRO A 242 29.50 29.14 -5.93
CA PRO A 242 28.86 28.56 -4.75
C PRO A 242 27.32 28.67 -4.77
N ASN A 243 26.74 29.49 -5.66
CA ASN A 243 25.29 29.69 -5.75
C ASN A 243 24.60 28.87 -6.85
N LYS A 244 25.36 28.13 -7.68
CA LYS A 244 24.78 27.37 -8.81
C LYS A 244 23.93 26.16 -8.38
N VAL A 245 24.07 25.71 -7.13
CA VAL A 245 23.32 24.59 -6.55
C VAL A 245 22.51 25.05 -5.33
N GLN A 246 21.81 26.18 -5.43
CA GLN A 246 20.82 26.53 -4.40
C GLN A 246 19.58 25.65 -4.56
N ILE A 247 19.56 24.54 -3.83
CA ILE A 247 18.36 23.71 -3.67
C ILE A 247 17.38 24.54 -2.83
N LYS A 248 16.17 24.76 -3.35
CA LYS A 248 15.13 25.55 -2.67
C LYS A 248 14.90 24.97 -1.27
N CYS A 249 15.16 25.78 -0.24
CA CYS A 249 14.85 25.43 1.13
C CYS A 249 13.32 25.30 1.26
N VAL A 250 12.84 24.25 1.92
CA VAL A 250 11.43 24.15 2.28
C VAL A 250 11.13 25.22 3.33
N ASP A 251 10.02 25.94 3.20
CA ASP A 251 9.60 26.94 4.18
C ASP A 251 9.48 26.29 5.57
N GLY A 252 10.30 26.76 6.51
CA GLY A 252 10.39 26.23 7.88
C GLY A 252 11.45 25.14 8.11
N GLY A 253 12.17 24.69 7.07
CA GLY A 253 13.34 23.81 7.22
C GLY A 253 14.63 24.58 7.53
N SER A 254 15.59 23.94 8.20
CA SER A 254 16.88 24.55 8.49
C SER A 254 17.67 24.88 7.22
N ALA A 255 18.50 25.93 7.27
CA ALA A 255 19.38 26.32 6.16
C ALA A 255 20.38 25.21 5.75
N TRP A 256 20.59 24.21 6.61
CA TRP A 256 21.44 23.04 6.36
C TRP A 256 20.73 21.94 5.56
N ASN A 257 19.41 22.03 5.36
CA ASN A 257 18.62 20.98 4.72
C ASN A 257 18.58 21.08 3.17
N GLN A 258 19.55 21.78 2.58
CA GLN A 258 19.72 21.85 1.13
C GLN A 258 20.07 20.48 0.52
N GLY A 259 20.57 19.53 1.31
CA GLY A 259 21.10 18.24 0.84
C GLY A 259 20.14 17.04 0.83
N ASN A 260 18.81 17.24 0.86
CA ASN A 260 17.86 16.12 0.95
C ASN A 260 17.98 15.33 2.28
N THR A 261 18.54 15.97 3.31
CA THR A 261 18.85 15.39 4.64
C THR A 261 17.56 15.20 5.45
N PHE A 262 17.56 14.26 6.38
CA PHE A 262 16.46 14.08 7.34
C PHE A 262 16.56 15.15 8.43
N GLU A 263 15.48 15.88 8.68
CA GLU A 263 15.35 16.82 9.80
C GLU A 263 14.03 16.55 10.52
N GLU A 264 14.06 16.51 11.85
CA GLU A 264 12.88 16.27 12.68
C GLU A 264 12.79 17.33 13.76
N LYS A 265 11.60 17.92 13.91
CA LYS A 265 11.29 18.89 14.94
C LYS A 265 10.28 18.30 15.90
N ASP A 266 10.68 18.16 17.16
CA ASP A 266 9.76 17.77 18.24
C ASP A 266 8.75 18.89 18.51
N MET A 267 7.47 18.53 18.46
CA MET A 267 6.33 19.39 18.70
C MET A 267 5.43 18.84 19.83
N THR A 268 5.89 17.82 20.57
CA THR A 268 5.13 17.11 21.60
C THR A 268 4.55 18.05 22.66
N SER A 269 5.37 18.97 23.18
CA SER A 269 4.96 19.93 24.20
C SER A 269 3.86 20.88 23.72
N TRP A 270 3.97 21.36 22.48
CA TRP A 270 2.96 22.21 21.86
C TRP A 270 1.66 21.43 21.64
N ALA A 271 1.76 20.22 21.07
CA ALA A 271 0.63 19.38 20.74
C ALA A 271 -0.18 18.99 21.98
N LYS A 272 0.49 18.57 23.06
CA LYS A 272 -0.18 18.25 24.34
C LYS A 272 -0.93 19.45 24.91
N GLY A 273 -0.26 20.60 25.01
CA GLY A 273 -0.88 21.81 25.55
C GLY A 273 -2.01 22.37 24.67
N LYS A 274 -1.99 22.12 23.36
CA LYS A 274 -3.08 22.50 22.45
C LYS A 274 -4.25 21.53 22.54
N LEU A 275 -3.99 20.22 22.56
CA LEU A 275 -5.02 19.19 22.71
C LEU A 275 -5.83 19.41 23.99
N GLU A 276 -5.16 19.58 25.14
CA GLU A 276 -5.84 19.85 26.43
C GLU A 276 -6.79 21.04 26.37
N LYS A 277 -6.43 22.12 25.66
CA LYS A 277 -7.25 23.32 25.51
C LYS A 277 -8.42 23.15 24.55
N ILE A 278 -8.23 22.38 23.48
CA ILE A 278 -9.24 22.18 22.43
C ILE A 278 -10.33 21.21 22.92
N VAL A 279 -9.94 20.13 23.60
CA VAL A 279 -10.87 19.07 23.99
C VAL A 279 -11.56 19.31 25.33
N SER A 280 -11.12 20.30 26.12
CA SER A 280 -11.78 20.71 27.36
C SER A 280 -12.85 21.77 27.10
N GLY A 281 -13.97 21.71 27.83
CA GLY A 281 -15.03 22.71 27.75
C GLY A 281 -15.95 22.64 26.53
N ILE A 282 -15.84 21.63 25.66
CA ILE A 282 -16.80 21.35 24.59
C ILE A 282 -18.15 21.00 25.20
N SER A 283 -19.20 21.68 24.74
CA SER A 283 -20.57 21.46 25.20
C SER A 283 -21.50 21.29 24.01
N ALA A 284 -22.29 20.22 24.00
CA ALA A 284 -23.19 19.89 22.91
C ALA A 284 -24.48 19.24 23.42
N PRO A 285 -25.61 19.41 22.71
CA PRO A 285 -26.85 18.74 23.06
C PRO A 285 -26.73 17.22 22.90
N LEU A 286 -27.48 16.47 23.70
CA LEU A 286 -27.54 15.01 23.66
C LEU A 286 -28.07 14.46 22.32
N GLY A 287 -28.88 15.24 21.60
CA GLY A 287 -29.48 14.89 20.31
C GLY A 287 -30.77 14.07 20.45
N SER A 288 -30.75 12.96 21.18
CA SER A 288 -31.90 12.06 21.37
C SER A 288 -32.57 12.22 22.75
N GLY A 289 -32.89 13.46 23.13
CA GLY A 289 -33.55 13.81 24.39
C GLY A 289 -33.15 15.17 24.94
N GLU A 290 -33.70 15.58 26.08
CA GLU A 290 -33.28 16.80 26.78
C GLU A 290 -32.01 16.52 27.58
N GLY A 291 -30.93 17.26 27.31
CA GLY A 291 -29.68 17.13 28.03
C GLY A 291 -28.49 17.74 27.28
N VAL A 292 -27.46 18.13 28.05
CA VAL A 292 -26.22 18.71 27.50
C VAL A 292 -25.04 17.86 27.98
N VAL A 293 -24.24 17.40 27.02
CA VAL A 293 -22.99 16.69 27.26
C VAL A 293 -21.84 17.70 27.26
N THR A 294 -21.01 17.68 28.29
CA THR A 294 -19.87 18.59 28.44
C THR A 294 -18.59 17.80 28.71
N SER A 295 -17.52 18.12 27.99
CA SER A 295 -16.16 17.63 28.29
C SER A 295 -15.51 18.49 29.37
N LEU A 296 -14.86 17.86 30.34
CA LEU A 296 -14.29 18.51 31.52
C LEU A 296 -12.77 18.61 31.37
N GLU A 297 -12.05 17.57 31.80
CA GLU A 297 -10.59 17.54 31.87
C GLU A 297 -10.01 16.35 31.12
N VAL A 298 -8.76 16.50 30.70
CA VAL A 298 -7.95 15.44 30.09
C VAL A 298 -7.05 14.84 31.16
N SER A 299 -6.99 13.52 31.22
CA SER A 299 -6.09 12.77 32.07
C SER A 299 -5.29 11.75 31.25
N ASN A 300 -4.17 11.28 31.80
CA ASN A 300 -3.32 10.25 31.19
C ASN A 300 -2.83 10.56 29.75
N LEU A 301 -2.60 11.84 29.41
CA LEU A 301 -2.11 12.24 28.09
C LEU A 301 -0.67 11.78 27.85
N LYS A 302 -0.54 10.75 27.01
CA LYS A 302 0.73 10.13 26.60
C LYS A 302 0.84 10.17 25.07
N GLY A 303 2.08 10.09 24.60
CA GLY A 303 2.38 10.17 23.17
C GLY A 303 3.33 11.30 22.82
N ASP A 304 3.59 11.42 21.53
CA ASP A 304 4.56 12.32 20.91
C ASP A 304 4.02 12.91 19.60
N ALA A 305 4.62 14.03 19.20
CA ALA A 305 4.34 14.66 17.93
C ALA A 305 5.62 15.26 17.37
N SER A 306 5.91 14.99 16.11
CA SER A 306 7.06 15.54 15.41
C SER A 306 6.77 15.87 13.94
N ILE A 307 7.49 16.87 13.45
CA ILE A 307 7.42 17.29 12.04
C ILE A 307 8.73 16.88 11.40
N ALA A 308 8.66 15.87 10.52
CA ALA A 308 9.80 15.34 9.80
C ALA A 308 9.85 15.91 8.38
N VAL A 309 10.97 16.49 7.99
CA VAL A 309 11.24 16.93 6.63
C VAL A 309 12.09 15.87 5.94
N VAL A 310 11.51 15.18 4.97
CA VAL A 310 12.16 14.10 4.22
C VAL A 310 12.11 14.43 2.74
N ARG A 311 13.29 14.62 2.15
CA ARG A 311 13.44 14.92 0.71
C ARG A 311 12.63 16.11 0.21
N GLY A 312 12.57 17.17 1.02
CA GLY A 312 11.81 18.37 0.69
C GLY A 312 10.30 18.31 0.95
N ALA A 313 9.79 17.21 1.51
CA ALA A 313 8.38 17.08 1.92
C ALA A 313 8.26 17.03 3.45
N LYS A 314 7.36 17.85 4.02
CA LYS A 314 6.99 17.77 5.44
C LYS A 314 6.06 16.58 5.69
N ARG A 315 6.29 15.89 6.78
CA ARG A 315 5.45 14.81 7.32
C ARG A 315 5.09 15.19 8.74
N TYR A 316 3.80 15.29 9.00
CA TYR A 316 3.23 15.62 10.30
C TYR A 316 2.90 14.31 10.99
N ILE A 317 3.68 13.96 12.01
CA ILE A 317 3.56 12.70 12.72
C ILE A 317 3.11 13.01 14.13
N PHE A 318 2.03 12.38 14.57
CA PHE A 318 1.62 12.41 15.96
C PHE A 318 0.92 11.11 16.31
N ASP A 319 1.06 10.71 17.56
CA ASP A 319 0.38 9.57 18.17
C ASP A 319 0.11 9.94 19.62
N PHE A 320 -1.16 10.01 20.00
CA PHE A 320 -1.58 10.33 21.35
C PHE A 320 -2.62 9.34 21.89
N THR A 321 -2.51 9.10 23.19
CA THR A 321 -3.49 8.37 24.00
C THR A 321 -3.84 9.20 25.22
N PHE A 322 -5.13 9.31 25.54
CA PHE A 322 -5.60 10.07 26.70
C PHE A 322 -7.01 9.68 27.10
N THR A 323 -7.43 10.09 28.29
CA THR A 323 -8.80 9.92 28.78
C THR A 323 -9.45 11.27 28.99
N LEU A 324 -10.58 11.50 28.35
CA LEU A 324 -11.38 12.71 28.47
C LEU A 324 -12.55 12.47 29.43
N ALA A 325 -12.61 13.22 30.52
CA ALA A 325 -13.76 13.19 31.41
C ALA A 325 -14.94 13.94 30.76
N CYS A 326 -16.13 13.33 30.81
CA CYS A 326 -17.36 13.89 30.26
C CYS A 326 -18.49 13.83 31.28
N SER A 327 -19.42 14.78 31.23
CA SER A 327 -20.64 14.75 32.03
C SER A 327 -21.86 15.05 31.19
N LEU A 328 -22.99 14.45 31.55
CA LEU A 328 -24.30 14.75 31.00
C LEU A 328 -25.15 15.39 32.08
N LYS A 329 -25.67 16.59 31.81
CA LYS A 329 -26.66 17.27 32.64
C LYS A 329 -28.05 17.14 32.02
N GLN A 330 -28.97 16.48 32.72
CA GLN A 330 -30.40 16.39 32.35
C GLN A 330 -31.24 16.92 33.52
N GLY A 331 -31.80 18.12 33.37
CA GLY A 331 -32.49 18.80 34.45
C GLY A 331 -31.57 19.02 35.66
N ASP A 332 -31.92 18.42 36.80
CA ASP A 332 -31.18 18.51 38.06
C ASP A 332 -30.19 17.33 38.28
N SER A 333 -30.23 16.32 37.40
CA SER A 333 -29.35 15.16 37.50
C SER A 333 -28.10 15.32 36.64
N THR A 334 -26.93 15.02 37.21
CA THR A 334 -25.65 15.01 36.50
C THR A 334 -25.08 13.60 36.50
N VAL A 335 -24.68 13.12 35.33
CA VAL A 335 -24.08 11.79 35.16
C VAL A 335 -22.67 11.94 34.62
N ALA A 336 -21.70 11.27 35.24
CA ALA A 336 -20.30 11.29 34.81
C ALA A 336 -19.97 10.09 33.91
N GLY A 337 -19.03 10.28 32.99
CA GLY A 337 -18.47 9.27 32.11
C GLY A 337 -17.07 9.68 31.63
N GLU A 338 -16.42 8.77 30.93
CA GLU A 338 -15.08 8.94 30.39
C GLU A 338 -15.07 8.48 28.93
N LEU A 339 -14.25 9.15 28.12
CA LEU A 339 -13.98 8.79 26.73
C LEU A 339 -12.48 8.59 26.58
N LYS A 340 -12.07 7.35 26.37
CA LYS A 340 -10.65 6.98 26.21
C LYS A 340 -10.30 7.00 24.74
N PHE A 341 -9.29 7.78 24.38
CA PHE A 341 -8.67 7.75 23.05
C PHE A 341 -7.55 6.72 23.07
N LEU A 342 -7.76 5.62 22.35
CA LEU A 342 -6.82 4.50 22.24
C LEU A 342 -5.79 4.75 21.13
N ASP A 343 -6.20 5.44 20.07
CA ASP A 343 -5.34 5.84 18.95
C ASP A 343 -5.81 7.18 18.37
N LEU A 344 -5.12 8.25 18.73
CA LEU A 344 -5.20 9.54 18.05
C LEU A 344 -3.90 9.77 17.27
N SER A 345 -3.84 9.24 16.05
CA SER A 345 -2.68 9.39 15.18
C SER A 345 -2.97 10.11 13.86
N SER A 346 -1.90 10.56 13.19
CA SER A 346 -1.97 11.18 11.86
C SER A 346 -2.51 10.25 10.77
N ASP A 347 -2.44 8.93 10.99
CA ASP A 347 -2.80 7.91 10.00
C ASP A 347 -4.29 7.51 10.04
N CYS A 348 -4.99 7.82 11.14
CA CYS A 348 -6.41 7.47 11.32
C CYS A 348 -7.37 8.27 10.42
N GLY A 349 -6.93 9.36 9.79
CA GLY A 349 -7.76 10.15 8.88
C GLY A 349 -9.03 10.74 9.50
N GLY A 350 -9.04 10.93 10.83
CA GLY A 350 -10.18 11.46 11.59
C GLY A 350 -11.10 10.40 12.22
N ASP A 351 -10.90 9.12 11.91
CA ASP A 351 -11.63 8.00 12.55
C ASP A 351 -10.84 7.46 13.76
N TYR A 352 -10.81 8.25 14.83
CA TYR A 352 -10.03 7.92 16.03
C TYR A 352 -10.68 6.78 16.83
N ASP A 353 -9.87 5.81 17.24
CA ASP A 353 -10.33 4.70 18.08
C ASP A 353 -10.61 5.20 19.51
N VAL A 354 -11.86 5.05 19.93
CA VAL A 354 -12.32 5.54 21.24
C VAL A 354 -13.17 4.51 21.97
N GLU A 355 -13.03 4.50 23.29
CA GLU A 355 -13.82 3.68 24.20
C GLU A 355 -14.61 4.57 25.17
N ALA A 356 -15.94 4.48 25.13
CA ALA A 356 -16.82 5.20 26.05
C ALA A 356 -17.08 4.39 27.33
N VAL A 357 -16.61 4.87 28.48
CA VAL A 357 -16.78 4.25 29.79
C VAL A 357 -17.74 5.07 30.64
N VAL A 358 -18.92 4.53 30.94
CA VAL A 358 -19.92 5.20 31.79
C VAL A 358 -20.29 4.25 32.93
N PRO A 359 -19.83 4.50 34.18
CA PRO A 359 -20.09 3.59 35.31
C PRO A 359 -21.57 3.35 35.59
N SER A 360 -22.41 4.39 35.38
CA SER A 360 -23.86 4.34 35.59
C SER A 360 -24.64 3.84 34.38
N ARG A 361 -23.99 3.31 33.33
CA ARG A 361 -24.63 2.86 32.07
C ARG A 361 -25.85 1.97 32.27
N TYR A 362 -25.76 1.03 33.23
CA TYR A 362 -26.83 0.08 33.53
C TYR A 362 -27.66 0.47 34.76
N GLN A 363 -27.34 1.60 35.40
CA GLN A 363 -27.94 2.03 36.66
C GLN A 363 -28.96 3.16 36.47
N SER A 364 -28.78 4.01 35.45
CA SER A 364 -29.69 5.11 35.16
C SER A 364 -29.93 5.29 33.65
N GLU A 365 -31.12 5.76 33.29
CA GLU A 365 -31.46 6.13 31.90
C GLU A 365 -30.51 7.20 31.35
N GLY A 366 -30.11 8.17 32.19
CA GLY A 366 -29.10 9.17 31.83
C GLY A 366 -27.72 8.56 31.56
N GLY A 367 -27.32 7.51 32.29
CA GLY A 367 -26.07 6.78 32.02
C GLY A 367 -26.10 6.05 30.69
N LYS A 368 -27.23 5.43 30.35
CA LYS A 368 -27.45 4.79 29.03
C LYS A 368 -27.41 5.83 27.90
N ALA A 369 -28.05 6.98 28.11
CA ALA A 369 -28.06 8.07 27.14
C ALA A 369 -26.67 8.69 26.92
N LEU A 370 -25.91 8.96 28.00
CA LEU A 370 -24.54 9.46 27.91
C LEU A 370 -23.65 8.45 27.16
N HIS A 371 -23.74 7.16 27.49
CA HIS A 371 -22.96 6.14 26.79
C HIS A 371 -23.29 6.09 25.29
N ALA A 372 -24.56 6.16 24.92
CA ALA A 372 -24.97 6.21 23.51
C ALA A 372 -24.44 7.45 22.79
N ALA A 373 -24.45 8.62 23.44
CA ALA A 373 -23.91 9.85 22.88
C ALA A 373 -22.39 9.82 22.72
N LEU A 374 -21.66 9.25 23.68
CA LEU A 374 -20.20 9.11 23.58
C LEU A 374 -19.77 8.06 22.55
N ASN A 375 -20.52 6.96 22.41
CA ASN A 375 -20.18 5.86 21.52
C ASN A 375 -20.60 6.11 20.06
N SER A 376 -21.63 6.91 19.82
CA SER A 376 -22.12 7.21 18.47
C SER A 376 -21.32 8.34 17.82
N SER A 377 -20.60 8.05 16.74
CA SER A 377 -19.85 9.06 15.96
C SER A 377 -20.75 10.15 15.36
N SER A 378 -22.03 9.86 15.14
CA SER A 378 -23.02 10.82 14.62
C SER A 378 -23.66 11.68 15.72
N SER A 379 -23.29 11.51 17.00
CA SER A 379 -23.85 12.33 18.07
C SER A 379 -23.37 13.79 17.94
N PRO A 380 -24.18 14.78 18.34
CA PRO A 380 -23.76 16.18 18.25
C PRO A 380 -22.47 16.46 19.04
N PHE A 381 -22.29 15.80 20.19
CA PHE A 381 -21.06 15.92 20.97
C PHE A 381 -19.84 15.33 20.25
N ARG A 382 -19.96 14.14 19.66
CA ARG A 382 -18.86 13.52 18.91
C ARG A 382 -18.52 14.31 17.64
N GLN A 383 -19.52 14.87 16.96
CA GLN A 383 -19.30 15.78 15.82
C GLN A 383 -18.58 17.07 16.24
N ALA A 384 -18.99 17.69 17.35
CA ALA A 384 -18.33 18.88 17.88
C ALA A 384 -16.87 18.58 18.28
N LEU A 385 -16.62 17.44 18.94
CA LEU A 385 -15.29 16.98 19.30
C LEU A 385 -14.43 16.69 18.05
N ALA A 386 -15.00 16.04 17.04
CA ALA A 386 -14.30 15.77 15.78
C ALA A 386 -13.94 17.07 15.04
N ALA A 387 -14.81 18.08 15.03
CA ALA A 387 -14.52 19.38 14.43
C ALA A 387 -13.37 20.10 15.15
N GLN A 388 -13.35 20.04 16.48
CA GLN A 388 -12.27 20.59 17.31
C GLN A 388 -10.93 19.87 17.07
N LEU A 389 -10.94 18.53 16.94
CA LEU A 389 -9.75 17.76 16.59
C LEU A 389 -9.29 18.02 15.13
N ALA A 390 -10.21 18.23 14.20
CA ALA A 390 -9.87 18.62 12.82
C ALA A 390 -9.14 19.98 12.81
N GLN A 391 -9.59 20.94 13.62
CA GLN A 391 -8.91 22.22 13.78
C GLN A 391 -7.50 22.05 14.37
N PHE A 392 -7.32 21.16 15.35
CA PHE A 392 -5.98 20.81 15.84
C PHE A 392 -5.07 20.31 14.71
N VAL A 393 -5.58 19.39 13.89
CA VAL A 393 -4.83 18.84 12.75
C VAL A 393 -4.47 19.94 11.76
N GLU A 394 -5.43 20.79 11.36
CA GLU A 394 -5.17 21.91 10.44
C GLU A 394 -4.10 22.87 10.98
N GLU A 395 -4.21 23.27 12.25
CA GLU A 395 -3.22 24.13 12.90
C GLU A 395 -1.84 23.44 12.97
N TYR A 396 -1.79 22.14 13.26
CA TYR A 396 -0.53 21.39 13.29
C TYR A 396 0.16 21.36 11.92
N HIS A 397 -0.63 21.30 10.83
CA HIS A 397 -0.14 21.35 9.46
C HIS A 397 0.37 22.75 9.01
N THR A 398 0.17 23.80 9.82
CA THR A 398 0.70 25.14 9.51
C THR A 398 2.18 25.32 9.85
N PHE A 399 2.73 24.44 10.69
CA PHE A 399 4.16 24.44 11.04
C PHE A 399 5.01 23.82 9.92
#